data_AF-A0A353C263-F1
#
_entry.id   AF-A0A353C263-F1
#
_cell.length_a   1.000
_cell.length_b   1.000
_cell.length_c   1.000
_cell.angle_alpha   90.00
_cell.angle_beta   90.00
_cell.angle_gamma   90.00
#
_symmetry.space_group_name_H-M   'P 1'
#
loop_
_entity.id
_entity.type
_entity.pdbx_description
1 polymer ?
#
loop_
_entity_poly.entity_id
_entity_poly.type
_entity_poly.pdbx_seq_one_letter_code
_entity_poly.pdbx_strand_id
1 'polypeptide(L)'
;GVVTVLNLADSDQEIEGYIGSQDFSSAYYKTLFDKSKVKAVNMNVDIAGADFGEKLAAGLRFLSKNQGPYLIHCTEGKDRAGFVSAVLESLMGAKLDEVVSDYMTTYENYYAVKRGSDQYTSIANSNIVNSLTTVICGYPKGT
;
A
#
# COMPACT_ATOMS: atom_id res chain seq x y z
N GLY A 1 20.15 -1.30 3.06
CA GLY A 1 18.88 -1.87 3.57
C GLY A 1 17.82 -0.79 3.61
N VAL A 2 16.58 -1.13 3.96
CA VAL A 2 15.47 -0.18 4.20
C VAL A 2 15.81 0.75 5.36
N VAL A 3 15.54 2.05 5.27
CA VAL A 3 15.87 3.00 6.36
C VAL A 3 14.68 3.80 6.87
N THR A 4 13.58 3.84 6.11
CA THR A 4 12.34 4.52 6.50
C THR A 4 11.15 3.69 6.05
N VAL A 5 10.16 3.52 6.92
CA VAL A 5 8.99 2.66 6.71
C VAL A 5 7.71 3.48 6.81
N LEU A 6 6.79 3.27 5.87
CA LEU A 6 5.40 3.65 5.98
C LEU A 6 4.58 2.37 6.22
N ASN A 7 4.10 2.21 7.45
CA ASN A 7 3.21 1.11 7.83
C ASN A 7 1.76 1.59 7.71
N LEU A 8 1.08 1.05 6.70
CA LEU A 8 -0.30 1.41 6.36
C LEU A 8 -1.33 0.72 7.25
N ALA A 9 -0.97 -0.39 7.90
CA ALA A 9 -1.93 -1.26 8.56
C ALA A 9 -2.10 -0.95 10.04
N ASP A 10 -0.98 -0.77 10.73
CA ASP A 10 -0.96 -0.80 12.18
C ASP A 10 -0.96 0.62 12.75
N SER A 11 -1.36 0.72 14.01
CA SER A 11 -1.13 1.85 14.91
C SER A 11 0.18 1.70 15.68
N ASP A 12 0.66 2.79 16.30
CA ASP A 12 1.84 2.74 17.16
C ASP A 12 1.62 1.76 18.33
N GLN A 13 0.40 1.72 18.90
CA GLN A 13 0.05 0.82 20.00
C GLN A 13 0.12 -0.67 19.60
N GLU A 14 -0.34 -1.00 18.39
CA GLU A 14 -0.24 -2.37 17.87
C GLU A 14 1.22 -2.77 17.64
N ILE A 15 2.03 -1.88 17.05
CA ILE A 15 3.46 -2.12 16.85
C ILE A 15 4.19 -2.33 18.18
N GLU A 16 3.90 -1.52 19.20
CA GLU A 16 4.43 -1.69 20.56
C GLU A 16 4.01 -3.04 21.16
N GLY A 17 2.76 -3.45 20.95
CA GLY A 17 2.24 -4.76 21.34
C GLY A 17 3.00 -5.91 20.68
N TYR A 18 3.26 -5.82 19.37
CA TYR A 18 4.05 -6.82 18.65
C TYR A 18 5.50 -6.86 19.14
N ILE A 19 6.12 -5.70 19.40
CA ILE A 19 7.49 -5.63 19.91
C ILE A 19 7.61 -6.27 21.31
N GLY A 20 6.55 -6.16 22.12
CA GLY A 20 6.49 -6.74 23.46
C GLY A 20 6.14 -8.23 23.51
N SER A 21 5.80 -8.86 22.38
CA SER A 21 5.38 -10.27 22.36
C SER A 21 6.57 -11.23 22.52
N GLN A 22 6.30 -12.43 23.05
CA GLN A 22 7.35 -13.44 23.29
C GLN A 22 7.96 -14.01 22.01
N ASP A 23 7.22 -13.94 20.90
CA ASP A 23 7.59 -14.44 19.57
C ASP A 23 8.13 -13.35 18.64
N PHE A 24 8.33 -12.12 19.15
CA PHE A 24 8.88 -11.02 18.35
C PHE A 24 10.28 -11.36 17.80
N SER A 25 10.40 -11.38 16.48
CA SER A 25 11.63 -11.76 15.77
C SER A 25 12.16 -10.68 14.82
N SER A 26 11.57 -9.48 14.84
CA SER A 26 11.88 -8.38 13.91
C SER A 26 12.74 -7.29 14.54
N ALA A 27 13.88 -7.67 15.15
CA ALA A 27 14.77 -6.74 15.87
C ALA A 27 15.15 -5.50 15.04
N TYR A 28 15.40 -5.67 13.74
CA TYR A 28 15.71 -4.54 12.85
C TYR A 28 14.56 -3.54 12.74
N TYR A 29 13.33 -4.01 12.57
CA TYR A 29 12.14 -3.16 12.50
C TYR A 29 11.97 -2.37 13.81
N LYS A 30 12.18 -3.01 14.97
CA LYS A 30 12.19 -2.31 16.26
C LYS A 30 13.19 -1.15 16.27
N THR A 31 14.41 -1.34 15.77
CA THR A 31 15.40 -0.24 15.72
C THR A 31 14.96 0.93 14.85
N LEU A 32 14.19 0.68 13.78
CA LEU A 32 13.62 1.74 12.95
C LEU A 32 12.49 2.45 13.70
N PHE A 33 11.61 1.70 14.37
CA PHE A 33 10.51 2.26 15.16
C PHE A 33 11.03 3.14 16.30
N ASP A 34 11.99 2.64 17.10
CA ASP A 34 12.63 3.38 18.20
C ASP A 34 13.30 4.70 17.73
N LYS A 35 13.75 4.75 16.47
CA LYS A 35 14.39 5.93 15.85
C LYS A 35 13.40 6.86 15.13
N SER A 36 12.09 6.64 15.31
CA SER A 36 11.03 7.35 14.60
C SER A 36 11.17 7.28 13.07
N LYS A 37 11.70 6.16 12.57
CA LYS A 37 11.82 5.86 11.13
C LYS A 37 10.69 5.00 10.60
N VAL A 38 9.69 4.70 11.42
CA VAL A 38 8.45 4.05 11.02
C VAL A 38 7.32 5.04 11.24
N LYS A 39 6.50 5.27 10.22
CA LYS A 39 5.24 6.00 10.34
C LYS A 39 4.10 5.00 10.26
N ALA A 40 3.45 4.75 11.39
CA ALA A 40 2.18 4.05 11.47
C ALA A 40 1.05 5.02 11.09
N VAL A 41 0.18 4.62 10.15
CA VAL A 41 -0.98 5.44 9.76
C VAL A 41 -2.33 4.80 10.07
N ASN A 42 -2.37 3.52 10.47
CA ASN A 42 -3.60 2.79 10.82
C ASN A 42 -4.75 3.08 9.83
N MET A 43 -4.51 2.80 8.56
CA MET A 43 -5.41 3.15 7.47
C MET A 43 -6.41 2.02 7.24
N ASN A 44 -7.69 2.39 7.05
CA ASN A 44 -8.72 1.46 6.62
C ASN A 44 -8.57 1.10 5.12
N VAL A 45 -9.49 0.29 4.58
CA VAL A 45 -9.48 -0.11 3.17
C VAL A 45 -10.45 0.70 2.30
N ASP A 46 -11.13 1.69 2.88
CA ASP A 46 -12.07 2.55 2.16
C ASP A 46 -11.31 3.67 1.43
N ILE A 47 -10.87 3.36 0.22
CA ILE A 47 -10.12 4.29 -0.64
C ILE A 47 -10.88 5.57 -1.02
N ALA A 48 -12.22 5.55 -0.93
CA ALA A 48 -13.07 6.71 -1.23
C ALA A 48 -13.23 7.64 -0.02
N GLY A 49 -12.91 7.14 1.18
CA GLY A 49 -13.06 7.88 2.42
C GLY A 49 -12.05 9.01 2.56
N ALA A 50 -12.50 10.15 3.11
CA ALA A 50 -11.64 11.29 3.40
C ALA A 50 -10.45 10.91 4.29
N ASP A 51 -10.68 10.04 5.29
CA ASP A 51 -9.64 9.52 6.20
C ASP A 51 -8.51 8.82 5.44
N PHE A 52 -8.82 8.07 4.38
CA PHE A 52 -7.82 7.40 3.56
C PHE A 52 -6.93 8.42 2.86
N GLY A 53 -7.52 9.42 2.20
CA GLY A 53 -6.79 10.48 1.52
C GLY A 53 -5.91 11.29 2.47
N GLU A 54 -6.44 11.66 3.64
CA GLU A 54 -5.69 12.40 4.66
C GLU A 54 -4.50 11.61 5.20
N LYS A 55 -4.70 10.33 5.54
CA LYS A 55 -3.63 9.44 6.02
C LYS A 55 -2.58 9.17 4.95
N LEU A 56 -2.98 8.98 3.70
CA LEU A 56 -2.05 8.80 2.58
C LEU A 56 -1.20 10.05 2.41
N ALA A 57 -1.81 11.24 2.37
CA ALA A 57 -1.08 12.50 2.26
C ALA A 57 -0.11 12.69 3.44
N ALA A 58 -0.51 12.37 4.66
CA ALA A 58 0.36 12.43 5.83
C ALA A 58 1.55 11.45 5.72
N GLY A 59 1.32 10.23 5.25
CA GLY A 59 2.35 9.22 5.01
C GLY A 59 3.36 9.65 3.94
N LEU A 60 2.89 10.17 2.81
CA LEU A 60 3.77 10.66 1.74
C LEU A 60 4.59 11.88 2.17
N ARG A 61 4.01 12.80 2.97
CA ARG A 61 4.76 13.92 3.57
C ARG A 61 5.81 13.45 4.59
N PHE A 62 5.57 12.34 5.28
CA PHE A 62 6.58 11.74 6.15
C PHE A 62 7.74 11.17 5.34
N LEU A 63 7.45 10.45 4.25
CA LEU A 63 8.48 9.92 3.37
C LEU A 63 9.33 11.04 2.75
N SER A 64 8.71 12.12 2.25
CA SER A 64 9.45 13.22 1.63
C SER A 64 10.37 14.00 2.58
N LYS A 65 10.14 13.91 3.89
CA LYS A 65 10.98 14.53 4.94
C LYS A 65 12.07 13.60 5.47
N ASN A 66 12.10 12.35 5.04
CA ASN A 66 13.07 11.36 5.46
C ASN A 66 13.87 10.86 4.26
N GLN A 67 14.96 10.13 4.52
CA GLN A 67 15.77 9.53 3.46
C GLN A 67 15.30 8.09 3.20
N GLY A 68 15.42 7.65 1.95
CA GLY A 68 15.26 6.25 1.54
C GLY A 68 16.57 5.46 1.67
N PRO A 69 16.58 4.15 1.36
CA PRO A 69 15.49 3.37 0.74
C PRO A 69 14.23 3.21 1.60
N TYR A 70 13.05 3.32 0.97
CA TYR A 70 11.75 3.23 1.64
C TYR A 70 11.17 1.81 1.61
N LEU A 71 10.40 1.46 2.64
CA LEU A 71 9.45 0.35 2.62
C LEU A 71 8.05 0.91 2.86
N ILE A 72 7.12 0.56 1.98
CA ILE A 72 5.69 0.82 2.16
C ILE A 72 5.00 -0.54 2.26
N HIS A 73 4.28 -0.80 3.35
CA HIS A 73 3.59 -2.07 3.52
C HIS A 73 2.24 -1.92 4.22
N CYS A 74 1.39 -2.91 4.06
CA CYS A 74 0.21 -3.14 4.90
C CYS A 74 0.34 -4.51 5.55
N THR A 75 -0.76 -5.25 5.74
CA THR A 75 -0.73 -6.62 6.28
C THR A 75 -0.18 -7.62 5.25
N GLU A 76 -0.81 -7.72 4.08
CA GLU A 76 -0.44 -8.69 3.03
C GLU A 76 0.35 -8.06 1.87
N GLY A 77 0.54 -6.73 1.89
CA GLY A 77 1.16 -5.99 0.78
C GLY A 77 0.30 -5.87 -0.47
N LYS A 78 -1.00 -6.21 -0.40
CA LYS A 78 -1.92 -6.27 -1.54
C LYS A 78 -2.79 -5.04 -1.70
N ASP A 79 -3.79 -4.85 -0.83
CA ASP A 79 -4.85 -3.85 -1.08
C ASP A 79 -4.36 -2.41 -0.82
N ARG A 80 -4.09 -2.05 0.44
CA ARG A 80 -3.60 -0.70 0.82
C ARG A 80 -2.24 -0.38 0.17
N ALA A 81 -1.30 -1.31 0.25
CA ALA A 81 0.04 -1.10 -0.32
C ALA A 81 -0.01 -1.02 -1.85
N GLY A 82 -0.74 -1.92 -2.52
CA GLY A 82 -0.90 -1.88 -3.97
C GLY A 82 -1.58 -0.62 -4.46
N PHE A 83 -2.59 -0.12 -3.76
CA PHE A 83 -3.22 1.16 -4.13
C PHE A 83 -2.27 2.36 -3.95
N VAL A 84 -1.51 2.40 -2.85
CA VAL A 84 -0.51 3.46 -2.65
C VAL A 84 0.57 3.41 -3.73
N SER A 85 1.06 2.23 -4.11
CA SER A 85 1.99 2.06 -5.22
C SER A 85 1.39 2.55 -6.53
N ALA A 86 0.15 2.18 -6.84
CA ALA A 86 -0.55 2.62 -8.06
C ALA A 86 -0.68 4.14 -8.17
N VAL A 87 -0.98 4.83 -7.06
CA VAL A 87 -1.01 6.30 -7.02
C VAL A 87 0.37 6.90 -7.26
N LEU A 88 1.42 6.31 -6.67
CA LEU A 88 2.80 6.78 -6.86
C LEU A 88 3.27 6.55 -8.29
N GLU A 89 3.02 5.38 -8.87
CA GLU A 89 3.32 5.05 -10.27
C GLU A 89 2.61 6.03 -11.22
N SER A 90 1.33 6.29 -10.99
CA SER A 90 0.55 7.26 -11.76
C SER A 90 1.12 8.67 -11.65
N LEU A 91 1.54 9.09 -10.45
CA LEU A 91 2.20 10.39 -10.23
C LEU A 91 3.55 10.48 -10.96
N MET A 92 4.25 9.36 -11.11
CA MET A 92 5.51 9.26 -11.85
C MET A 92 5.33 9.13 -13.37
N GLY A 93 4.08 9.11 -13.85
CA GLY A 93 3.74 9.10 -15.27
C GLY A 93 3.58 7.70 -15.87
N ALA A 94 3.42 6.66 -15.05
CA ALA A 94 3.08 5.33 -15.52
C ALA A 94 1.72 5.32 -16.23
N LYS A 95 1.59 4.47 -17.24
CA LYS A 95 0.32 4.23 -17.93
C LYS A 95 -0.57 3.30 -17.11
N LEU A 96 -1.87 3.36 -17.35
CA LEU A 96 -2.85 2.55 -16.61
C LEU A 96 -2.57 1.04 -16.73
N ASP A 97 -2.14 0.55 -17.89
CA ASP A 97 -1.81 -0.87 -18.10
C ASP A 97 -0.56 -1.31 -17.33
N GLU A 98 0.43 -0.43 -17.21
CA GLU A 98 1.61 -0.63 -16.36
C GLU A 98 1.18 -0.74 -14.88
N VAL A 99 0.38 0.21 -14.41
CA VAL A 99 -0.15 0.22 -13.03
C VAL A 99 -0.99 -1.03 -12.72
N VAL A 100 -1.84 -1.46 -13.65
CA VAL A 100 -2.64 -2.67 -13.50
C VAL A 100 -1.75 -3.91 -13.44
N SER A 101 -0.72 -4.00 -14.30
CA SER A 101 0.23 -5.12 -14.29
C SER A 101 1.00 -5.19 -12.97
N ASP A 102 1.48 -4.07 -12.46
CA ASP A 102 2.26 -4.02 -11.22
C ASP A 102 1.39 -4.34 -10.01
N TYR A 103 0.18 -3.78 -9.93
CA TYR A 103 -0.81 -4.15 -8.91
C TYR A 103 -1.13 -5.64 -8.94
N MET A 104 -1.38 -6.21 -10.12
CA MET A 104 -1.78 -7.62 -10.23
C MET A 104 -0.65 -8.60 -9.91
N THR A 105 0.62 -8.17 -9.96
CA THR A 105 1.76 -8.97 -9.53
C THR A 105 1.59 -9.48 -8.09
N THR A 106 0.93 -8.72 -7.21
CA THR A 106 0.65 -9.19 -5.84
C THR A 106 -0.34 -10.38 -5.83
N TYR A 107 -1.30 -10.41 -6.74
CA TYR A 107 -2.26 -11.52 -6.87
C TYR A 107 -1.65 -12.74 -7.55
N GLU A 108 -0.73 -12.54 -8.49
CA GLU A 108 0.08 -13.62 -9.07
C GLU A 108 0.91 -14.29 -7.96
N ASN A 109 1.57 -13.50 -7.11
CA ASN A 109 2.42 -14.02 -6.03
C ASN A 109 1.64 -14.66 -4.88
N TYR A 110 0.54 -14.05 -4.44
CA TYR A 110 -0.18 -14.49 -3.24
C TYR A 110 -1.22 -15.58 -3.52
N TYR A 111 -1.91 -15.50 -4.66
CA TYR A 111 -3.00 -16.41 -5.01
C TYR A 111 -2.72 -17.28 -6.24
N ALA A 112 -1.53 -17.19 -6.83
CA ALA A 112 -1.18 -17.89 -8.08
C ALA A 112 -2.16 -17.58 -9.24
N VAL A 113 -2.75 -16.38 -9.25
CA VAL A 113 -3.61 -15.92 -10.34
C VAL A 113 -2.77 -15.87 -11.62
N LYS A 114 -3.29 -16.45 -12.71
CA LYS A 114 -2.56 -16.48 -13.99
C LYS A 114 -2.84 -15.23 -14.80
N ARG A 115 -1.81 -14.50 -15.20
CA ARG A 115 -1.90 -13.40 -16.16
C ARG A 115 -2.66 -13.82 -17.42
N GLY A 116 -3.61 -12.99 -17.85
CA GLY A 116 -4.46 -13.24 -19.02
C GLY A 116 -5.64 -14.19 -18.78
N SER A 117 -5.83 -14.73 -17.57
CA SER A 117 -7.04 -15.50 -17.24
C SER A 117 -8.25 -14.59 -17.01
N ASP A 118 -9.46 -15.15 -17.13
CA ASP A 118 -10.70 -14.44 -16.78
C ASP A 118 -10.69 -13.95 -15.32
N GLN A 119 -10.12 -14.75 -14.41
CA GLN A 119 -9.95 -14.38 -13.01
C GLN A 119 -9.07 -13.14 -12.86
N TYR A 120 -7.93 -13.08 -13.56
CA TYR A 120 -7.05 -11.91 -13.56
C TYR A 120 -7.80 -10.65 -14.00
N THR A 121 -8.49 -10.74 -15.14
CA THR A 121 -9.25 -9.62 -15.71
C THR A 121 -10.36 -9.18 -14.76
N SER A 122 -11.09 -10.11 -14.17
CA SER A 122 -12.16 -9.82 -13.22
C SER A 122 -11.64 -9.11 -11.97
N ILE A 123 -10.53 -9.57 -11.40
CA ILE A 123 -9.92 -8.96 -10.20
C ILE A 123 -9.41 -7.56 -10.53
N ALA A 124 -8.66 -7.41 -11.62
CA ALA A 124 -8.14 -6.10 -12.03
C ALA A 124 -9.28 -5.08 -12.22
N ASN A 125 -10.35 -5.50 -12.91
CA ASN A 125 -11.51 -4.65 -13.19
C ASN A 125 -12.32 -4.31 -11.94
N SER A 126 -12.52 -5.25 -11.02
CA SER A 126 -13.27 -4.99 -9.79
C SER A 126 -12.49 -4.15 -8.79
N ASN A 127 -11.16 -4.26 -8.82
CA ASN A 127 -10.26 -3.60 -7.88
C ASN A 127 -9.62 -2.39 -8.55
N ILE A 128 -8.34 -2.49 -8.94
CA ILE A 128 -7.51 -1.32 -9.25
C ILE A 128 -8.03 -0.45 -10.39
N VAL A 129 -8.62 -1.05 -11.44
CA VAL A 129 -9.20 -0.27 -12.54
C VAL A 129 -10.37 0.55 -12.04
N ASN A 130 -11.36 -0.09 -11.40
CA ASN A 130 -12.53 0.62 -10.86
C ASN A 130 -12.14 1.65 -9.79
N SER A 131 -11.13 1.35 -8.97
CA SER A 131 -10.58 2.27 -7.99
C SER A 131 -10.03 3.54 -8.65
N LEU A 132 -9.14 3.41 -9.65
CA LEU A 132 -8.52 4.57 -10.28
C LEU A 132 -9.51 5.34 -11.16
N THR A 133 -10.35 4.66 -11.95
CA THR A 133 -11.23 5.32 -12.92
C THR A 133 -12.52 5.83 -12.27
N THR A 134 -13.33 4.94 -11.72
CA THR A 134 -14.66 5.28 -11.20
C THR A 134 -14.57 6.00 -9.87
N VAL A 135 -13.82 5.45 -8.91
CA VAL A 135 -13.83 5.93 -7.53
C VAL A 135 -13.06 7.24 -7.38
N ILE A 136 -11.84 7.31 -7.93
CA ILE A 136 -10.98 8.48 -7.79
C ILE A 136 -11.24 9.53 -8.88
N CYS A 137 -11.28 9.12 -10.15
CA CYS A 137 -11.46 10.07 -11.26
C CYS A 137 -12.93 10.37 -11.59
N GLY A 138 -13.89 9.64 -11.01
CA GLY A 138 -15.32 9.87 -11.26
C GLY A 138 -15.79 9.47 -12.65
N TYR A 139 -15.05 8.62 -13.37
CA TYR A 139 -15.45 8.14 -14.69
C TYR A 139 -16.59 7.11 -14.61
N PRO A 140 -17.39 6.96 -15.67
CA PRO A 140 -18.39 5.89 -15.74
C PRO A 140 -17.73 4.53 -15.59
N LYS A 141 -18.37 3.64 -14.80
CA LYS A 141 -17.88 2.27 -14.61
C LYS A 141 -17.79 1.54 -15.95
N GLY A 142 -16.63 0.93 -16.21
CA GLY A 142 -16.33 0.20 -17.45
C GLY A 142 -15.68 1.04 -18.55
N THR A 143 -15.27 2.27 -18.24
CA THR A 143 -14.30 3.06 -19.02
C THR A 143 -12.90 2.48 -18.80
#